data_AF-A0A538IBI1-F1
#
_entry.id   AF-A0A538IBI1-F1
#
_cell.length_a   1.000
_cell.length_b   1.000
_cell.length_c   1.000
_cell.angle_alpha   90.00
_cell.angle_beta   90.00
_cell.angle_gamma   90.00
#
_symmetry.space_group_name_H-M   'P 1'
#
loop_
_entity.id
_entity.type
_entity.pdbx_description
1 polymer ?
#
loop_
_entity_poly.entity_id
_entity_poly.type
_entity_poly.pdbx_seq_one_letter_code
_entity_poly.pdbx_strand_id
1 'polypeptide(L)'
;MIVSLHVATGGAAGALLRSRPLALLLGPALHLAGDQVPHEDIPDRSFEIGSGLVALGLLAARRGPFDPAVLGGAAAAMPDLEHVVPWLRPHGEKLFHRGVGRHGVGVTARTQLLLAGATVGWLLARRG
;
A
#
# COMPACT_ATOMS: atom_id res chain seq x y z
N MET A 1 -1.10 5.15 6.21
CA MET A 1 -0.52 3.90 6.76
C MET A 1 0.86 3.78 6.14
N ILE A 2 1.72 2.89 6.62
CA ILE A 2 3.01 2.70 5.95
C ILE A 2 2.81 2.10 4.55
N VAL A 3 3.64 2.51 3.60
CA VAL A 3 3.57 2.09 2.17
C VAL A 3 3.49 0.57 2.02
N SER A 4 4.29 -0.20 2.76
CA SER A 4 4.29 -1.66 2.68
C SER A 4 2.96 -2.29 3.07
N LEU A 5 2.23 -1.66 4.01
CA LEU A 5 0.92 -2.15 4.42
C LEU A 5 -0.16 -1.78 3.40
N HIS A 6 -0.07 -0.64 2.72
CA HIS A 6 -0.92 -0.32 1.56
C HIS A 6 -0.76 -1.34 0.43
N VAL A 7 0.49 -1.68 0.08
CA VAL A 7 0.78 -2.73 -0.91
C VAL A 7 0.14 -4.05 -0.48
N ALA A 8 0.30 -4.43 0.79
CA ALA A 8 -0.21 -5.69 1.30
C ALA A 8 -1.74 -5.78 1.30
N THR A 9 -2.45 -4.74 1.78
CA THR A 9 -3.92 -4.71 1.79
C THR A 9 -4.50 -4.64 0.38
N GLY A 10 -3.95 -3.79 -0.48
CA GLY A 10 -4.32 -3.74 -1.90
C GLY A 10 -4.10 -5.08 -2.59
N GLY A 11 -2.97 -5.74 -2.31
CA GLY A 11 -2.66 -7.04 -2.87
C GLY A 11 -3.54 -8.17 -2.36
N ALA A 12 -3.89 -8.15 -1.08
CA ALA A 12 -4.85 -9.10 -0.51
C ALA A 12 -6.24 -8.94 -1.16
N ALA A 13 -6.73 -7.70 -1.28
CA ALA A 13 -7.99 -7.42 -1.96
C ALA A 13 -7.95 -7.88 -3.43
N GLY A 14 -6.89 -7.53 -4.16
CA GLY A 14 -6.69 -7.96 -5.54
C GLY A 14 -6.72 -9.48 -5.70
N ALA A 15 -6.01 -10.21 -4.82
CA ALA A 15 -6.01 -11.67 -4.81
C ALA A 15 -7.39 -12.27 -4.53
N LEU A 16 -8.16 -11.68 -3.61
CA LEU A 16 -9.51 -12.14 -3.27
C LEU A 16 -10.53 -11.85 -4.39
N LEU A 17 -10.42 -10.69 -5.04
CA LEU A 17 -11.33 -10.29 -6.13
C LEU A 17 -11.07 -11.05 -7.43
N ARG A 18 -9.83 -11.51 -7.64
CA ARG A 18 -9.40 -12.23 -8.86
C ARG A 18 -9.72 -11.48 -10.16
N SER A 19 -9.80 -10.16 -10.11
CA SER A 19 -10.17 -9.29 -11.21
C SER A 19 -9.22 -8.10 -11.29
N ARG A 20 -8.52 -7.98 -12.43
CA ARG A 20 -7.58 -6.88 -12.70
C ARG A 20 -8.24 -5.50 -12.62
N PRO A 21 -9.37 -5.22 -13.31
CA PRO A 21 -9.99 -3.90 -13.25
C PRO A 21 -10.48 -3.56 -11.85
N LEU A 22 -11.07 -4.51 -11.12
CA LEU A 22 -11.52 -4.26 -9.74
C LEU A 22 -10.34 -4.01 -8.79
N ALA A 23 -9.23 -4.73 -8.96
CA ALA A 23 -8.03 -4.49 -8.17
C ALA A 23 -7.46 -3.08 -8.38
N LEU A 24 -7.43 -2.59 -9.62
CA LEU A 24 -7.00 -1.23 -9.95
C LEU A 24 -7.94 -0.16 -9.38
N LEU A 25 -9.26 -0.38 -9.44
CA LEU A 25 -10.25 0.58 -8.96
C LEU A 25 -10.32 0.63 -7.42
N LEU A 26 -10.24 -0.53 -6.75
CA LEU A 26 -10.37 -0.58 -5.29
C LEU A 26 -9.08 -0.22 -4.56
N GLY A 27 -7.91 -0.33 -5.20
CA GLY A 27 -6.63 0.05 -4.59
C GLY A 27 -6.63 1.45 -3.97
N PRO A 28 -6.92 2.52 -4.75
CA PRO A 28 -6.96 3.88 -4.21
C PRO A 28 -8.02 4.07 -3.12
N ALA A 29 -9.17 3.41 -3.22
CA ALA A 29 -10.20 3.47 -2.19
C ALA A 29 -9.73 2.83 -0.87
N LEU A 30 -9.01 1.71 -0.94
CA LEU A 30 -8.42 1.04 0.23
C LEU A 30 -7.28 1.84 0.84
N HIS A 31 -6.50 2.56 0.02
CA HIS A 31 -5.50 3.50 0.52
C HIS A 31 -6.17 4.57 1.39
N LEU A 32 -7.15 5.28 0.85
CA LEU A 32 -7.87 6.34 1.56
C LEU A 32 -8.54 5.82 2.83
N ALA A 33 -9.19 4.65 2.77
CA ALA A 33 -9.82 4.02 3.93
C ALA A 33 -8.79 3.63 5.00
N GLY A 34 -7.63 3.12 4.58
CA GLY A 34 -6.53 2.78 5.45
C GLY A 34 -5.98 3.99 6.21
N ASP A 35 -5.85 5.12 5.51
CA ASP A 35 -5.36 6.37 6.10
C ASP A 35 -6.28 7.00 7.14
N GLN A 36 -7.57 6.62 7.13
CA GLN A 36 -8.50 7.05 8.19
C GLN A 36 -8.29 6.31 9.51
N VAL A 37 -7.60 5.15 9.50
CA VAL A 37 -7.32 4.38 10.71
C VAL A 37 -6.23 5.12 11.51
N PRO A 38 -6.36 5.35 12.83
CA PRO A 38 -5.25 5.89 13.62
C PRO A 38 -4.03 4.97 13.58
N HIS A 39 -2.88 5.50 13.16
CA HIS A 39 -1.65 4.72 13.00
C HIS A 39 -0.39 5.57 13.21
N GLU A 40 0.72 4.89 13.46
CA GLU A 40 2.05 5.50 13.52
C GLU A 40 2.78 5.32 12.18
N ASP A 41 3.39 6.40 11.67
CA ASP A 41 4.23 6.32 10.47
C ASP A 41 5.67 5.96 10.81
N ILE A 42 6.42 5.54 9.79
CA ILE A 42 7.87 5.33 9.90
C ILE A 42 8.57 6.64 9.55
N PRO A 43 9.39 7.22 10.44
CA PRO A 43 10.07 8.49 10.16
C PRO A 43 11.14 8.38 9.05
N ASP A 44 11.69 7.19 8.84
CA ASP A 44 12.65 6.91 7.77
C ASP A 44 11.93 6.65 6.43
N ARG A 45 11.87 7.69 5.61
CA ARG A 45 11.26 7.65 4.28
C ARG A 45 11.93 6.64 3.33
N SER A 46 13.25 6.46 3.43
CA SER A 46 13.96 5.51 2.56
C SER A 46 13.56 4.08 2.91
N PHE A 47 13.46 3.76 4.20
CA PHE A 47 12.97 2.47 4.66
C PHE A 47 11.50 2.25 4.28
N GLU A 48 10.65 3.26 4.49
CA GLU A 48 9.23 3.17 4.17
C GLU A 48 8.99 2.88 2.69
N ILE A 49 9.60 3.66 1.79
CA ILE A 49 9.50 3.45 0.34
C ILE A 49 10.14 2.10 -0.04
N GLY A 50 11.34 1.83 0.48
CA GLY A 50 12.08 0.60 0.17
C GLY A 50 11.31 -0.66 0.55
N SER A 51 10.70 -0.69 1.74
CA SER A 51 9.90 -1.82 2.19
C SER A 51 8.66 -2.05 1.31
N GLY A 52 7.99 -0.98 0.87
CA GLY A 52 6.89 -1.05 -0.10
C GLY A 52 7.31 -1.60 -1.46
N LEU A 53 8.43 -1.09 -2.00
CA LEU A 53 8.99 -1.56 -3.28
C LEU A 53 9.41 -3.03 -3.22
N VAL A 54 10.04 -3.45 -2.12
CA VAL A 54 10.40 -4.86 -1.91
C VAL A 54 9.16 -5.74 -1.85
N ALA A 55 8.12 -5.36 -1.10
CA ALA A 55 6.87 -6.10 -1.03
C ALA A 55 6.21 -6.25 -2.41
N LEU A 56 6.10 -5.16 -3.17
CA LEU A 56 5.51 -5.17 -4.50
C LEU A 56 6.36 -5.99 -5.49
N GLY A 57 7.68 -5.84 -5.44
CA GLY A 57 8.63 -6.58 -6.27
C GLY A 57 8.57 -8.09 -6.02
N LEU A 58 8.48 -8.52 -4.75
CA LEU A 58 8.29 -9.93 -4.39
C LEU A 58 6.99 -10.50 -4.96
N LEU A 59 5.88 -9.77 -4.84
CA LEU A 59 4.60 -10.19 -5.42
C LEU A 59 4.69 -10.29 -6.95
N ALA A 60 5.27 -9.28 -7.61
CA ALA A 60 5.44 -9.27 -9.06
C ALA A 60 6.32 -10.41 -9.57
N ALA A 61 7.45 -10.66 -8.89
CA ALA A 61 8.34 -11.76 -9.24
C ALA A 61 7.67 -13.13 -9.09
N ARG A 62 6.82 -13.29 -8.06
CA ARG A 62 6.21 -14.57 -7.72
C ARG A 62 4.92 -14.88 -8.49
N ARG A 63 4.13 -13.86 -8.81
CA ARG A 63 2.77 -13.98 -9.38
C ARG A 63 2.66 -13.43 -10.80
N GLY A 64 3.65 -12.67 -11.26
CA GLY A 64 3.64 -11.95 -12.53
C GLY A 64 3.09 -10.52 -12.37
N PRO A 65 3.59 -9.54 -13.15
CA PRO A 65 3.32 -8.11 -12.92
C PRO A 65 1.85 -7.70 -13.15
N PHE A 66 1.08 -8.51 -13.90
CA PHE A 66 -0.33 -8.24 -14.20
C PHE A 66 -1.29 -9.12 -13.38
N ASP A 67 -0.80 -9.83 -12.36
CA ASP A 67 -1.66 -10.54 -11.42
C ASP A 67 -2.51 -9.54 -10.62
N PRO A 68 -3.81 -9.82 -10.36
CA PRO A 68 -4.66 -8.91 -9.60
C PRO A 68 -4.09 -8.49 -8.23
N ALA A 69 -3.33 -9.35 -7.55
CA ALA A 69 -2.68 -8.98 -6.28
C ALA A 69 -1.58 -7.92 -6.48
N VAL A 70 -0.82 -8.01 -7.58
CA VAL A 70 0.22 -7.03 -7.89
C VAL A 70 -0.42 -5.70 -8.28
N LEU A 71 -1.45 -5.74 -9.13
CA LEU A 71 -2.17 -4.54 -9.56
C LEU A 71 -2.89 -3.84 -8.40
N GLY A 72 -3.52 -4.61 -7.51
CA GLY A 72 -4.18 -4.06 -6.31
C GLY A 72 -3.17 -3.44 -5.36
N GLY A 73 -2.04 -4.10 -5.11
CA GLY A 73 -0.96 -3.55 -4.28
C GLY A 73 -0.35 -2.29 -4.87
N ALA A 74 -0.07 -2.27 -6.17
CA ALA A 74 0.44 -1.09 -6.87
C ALA A 74 -0.57 0.07 -6.84
N ALA A 75 -1.85 -0.21 -7.11
CA ALA A 75 -2.89 0.83 -7.12
C ALA A 75 -3.17 1.40 -5.73
N ALA A 76 -3.05 0.60 -4.67
CA ALA A 76 -3.15 1.07 -3.29
C ALA A 76 -1.94 1.88 -2.83
N ALA A 77 -0.74 1.61 -3.34
CA ALA A 77 0.46 2.40 -3.02
C ALA A 77 0.64 3.63 -3.93
N MET A 78 -0.04 3.70 -5.07
CA MET A 78 0.11 4.80 -6.03
C MET A 78 -0.14 6.20 -5.43
N PRO A 79 -1.14 6.42 -4.55
CA PRO A 79 -1.33 7.72 -3.89
C PRO A 79 -0.10 8.20 -3.10
N ASP A 80 0.73 7.29 -2.57
CA ASP A 80 1.94 7.63 -1.82
C ASP A 80 2.99 8.33 -2.70
N LEU A 81 2.90 8.19 -4.03
CA LEU A 81 3.85 8.81 -4.96
C LEU A 81 3.86 10.34 -4.87
N GLU A 82 2.79 10.99 -4.39
CA GLU A 82 2.80 12.44 -4.20
C GLU A 82 3.82 12.92 -3.16
N HIS A 83 4.32 12.02 -2.30
CA HIS A 83 5.40 12.31 -1.36
C HIS A 83 6.77 12.44 -2.02
N VAL A 84 6.98 11.78 -3.15
CA VAL A 84 8.26 11.72 -3.87
C VAL A 84 8.24 12.44 -5.20
N VAL A 85 7.05 12.66 -5.77
CA VAL A 85 6.87 13.29 -7.08
C VAL A 85 6.10 14.61 -6.97
N PRO A 86 6.80 15.76 -6.89
CA PRO A 86 6.17 17.07 -6.68
C PRO A 86 5.14 17.46 -7.74
N TRP A 87 5.26 16.98 -8.99
CA TRP A 87 4.31 17.28 -10.05
C TRP A 87 2.91 16.69 -9.80
N LEU A 88 2.78 15.71 -8.89
CA LEU A 88 1.51 15.09 -8.52
C LEU A 88 0.72 15.97 -7.52
N ARG A 89 1.31 17.10 -7.10
CA ARG A 89 0.75 18.05 -6.16
C ARG A 89 0.33 19.33 -6.88
N PRO A 90 -0.88 19.39 -7.48
CA PRO A 90 -1.38 20.61 -8.08
C PRO A 90 -1.44 21.70 -7.01
N HIS A 91 -0.92 22.89 -7.34
CA HIS A 91 -0.75 24.01 -6.41
C HIS A 91 0.16 23.72 -5.19
N GLY A 92 0.99 22.67 -5.26
CA GLY A 92 1.88 22.27 -4.16
C GLY A 92 1.16 21.50 -3.04
N GLU A 93 -0.13 21.26 -3.17
CA GLU A 93 -0.93 20.52 -2.18
C GLU A 93 -0.96 19.03 -2.49
N LYS A 94 -0.91 18.21 -1.44
CA LYS A 94 -1.18 16.78 -1.50
C LYS A 94 -2.64 16.58 -1.96
N LEU A 95 -2.89 15.68 -2.91
CA LEU A 95 -4.24 15.39 -3.42
C LEU A 95 -4.93 14.34 -2.57
N PHE A 96 -4.21 13.30 -2.21
CA PHE A 96 -4.74 12.14 -1.50
C PHE A 96 -4.60 12.29 0.02
N HIS A 97 -3.59 13.03 0.48
CA HIS A 97 -3.35 13.27 1.90
C HIS A 97 -3.71 14.72 2.31
N ARG A 98 -4.97 15.12 2.06
CA ARG A 98 -5.51 16.45 2.45
C ARG A 98 -6.02 16.53 3.89
N GLY A 99 -6.08 15.41 4.61
CA GLY A 99 -6.48 15.34 6.01
C GLY A 99 -5.28 15.25 6.96
N VAL A 100 -5.45 15.76 8.17
CA VAL A 100 -4.53 15.46 9.27
C VAL A 100 -4.77 13.99 9.61
N GLY A 101 -3.84 13.10 9.25
CA GLY A 101 -3.85 11.73 9.75
C GLY A 101 -4.06 11.76 11.26
N ARG A 102 -4.87 10.84 11.80
CA ARG A 102 -5.07 10.75 13.25
C ARG A 102 -3.79 10.21 13.90
N HIS A 103 -2.81 11.09 14.07
CA HIS A 103 -1.58 10.81 14.80
C HIS A 103 -1.90 10.75 16.30
N GLY A 104 -1.75 9.57 16.89
CA GLY A 104 -2.09 9.27 18.28
C GLY A 104 -2.41 7.77 18.46
N VAL A 105 -2.52 7.31 19.71
CA VAL A 105 -2.68 5.90 20.17
C VAL A 105 -3.41 5.01 19.14
N GLY A 106 -2.64 4.36 18.27
CA GLY A 106 -3.13 3.69 17.06
C GLY A 106 -2.28 2.48 16.72
N VAL A 107 -2.42 1.96 15.49
CA VAL A 107 -1.62 0.80 15.06
C VAL A 107 -0.16 1.20 14.92
N THR A 108 0.70 0.60 15.76
CA THR A 108 2.14 0.92 15.74
C THR A 108 2.78 0.60 14.39
N ALA A 109 3.85 1.31 14.04
CA ALA A 109 4.60 1.05 12.80
C ALA A 109 5.12 -0.41 12.74
N ARG A 110 5.53 -0.97 13.89
CA ARG A 110 5.97 -2.37 13.99
C ARG A 110 4.82 -3.34 13.71
N THR A 111 3.64 -3.10 14.28
CA THR A 111 2.45 -3.92 14.01
C THR A 111 2.08 -3.85 12.53
N GLN A 112 2.13 -2.66 11.93
CA GLN A 112 1.88 -2.50 10.50
C GLN A 112 2.87 -3.28 9.64
N LEU A 113 4.17 -3.23 9.95
CA LEU A 113 5.20 -4.02 9.26
C LEU A 113 4.99 -5.52 9.41
N LEU A 114 4.65 -5.99 10.61
CA LEU A 114 4.36 -7.41 10.86
C LEU A 114 3.14 -7.87 10.05
N LEU A 115 2.06 -7.08 10.04
CA LEU A 115 0.87 -7.38 9.25
C LEU A 115 1.19 -7.40 7.75
N ALA A 116 1.93 -6.39 7.27
CA ALA A 116 2.36 -6.32 5.87
C ALA A 116 3.16 -7.56 5.47
N GLY A 117 4.18 -7.91 6.27
CA GLY A 117 5.02 -9.08 6.05
C GLY A 117 4.23 -10.39 6.07
N ALA A 118 3.32 -10.57 7.03
CA ALA A 118 2.47 -11.76 7.13
C ALA A 118 1.53 -11.89 5.93
N THR A 119 0.88 -10.80 5.52
CA THR A 119 -0.02 -10.78 4.36
C THR A 119 0.73 -11.05 3.06
N VAL A 120 1.88 -10.41 2.85
CA VAL A 120 2.73 -10.67 1.68
C VAL A 120 3.22 -12.13 1.69
N GLY A 121 3.72 -12.63 2.83
CA GLY A 121 4.14 -14.02 2.97
C GLY A 121 3.03 -15.02 2.61
N TRP A 122 1.80 -14.75 3.07
CA TRP A 122 0.62 -15.53 2.71
C TRP A 122 0.30 -15.48 1.21
N LEU A 123 0.38 -14.29 0.58
CA LEU A 123 0.20 -14.13 -0.87
C LEU A 123 1.26 -14.85 -1.70
N LEU A 124 2.50 -14.94 -1.19
CA LEU A 124 3.62 -15.65 -1.82
C LEU A 124 3.47 -17.17 -1.69
N ALA A 125 2.97 -17.64 -0.55
CA ALA A 125 2.75 -19.06 -0.27
C ALA A 125 1.62 -19.64 -1.13
N ARG A 126 0.59 -18.85 -1.44
CA ARG A 126 -0.54 -19.29 -2.28
C ARG A 126 -0.18 -19.16 -3.77
N ARG A 127 -0.22 -20.27 -4.50
CA ARG A 127 -0.33 -20.22 -5.97
C ARG A 127 -1.78 -19.85 -6.30
N GLY A 128 -1.98 -18.79 -7.08
CA GLY A 128 -3.29 -18.39 -7.61
C GLY A 128 -3.80 -19.40 -8.62
#